data_AF-S8CLP2-F1
#
_entry.id   AF-S8CLP2-F1
#
_cell.length_a   1.000
_cell.length_b   1.000
_cell.length_c   1.000
_cell.angle_alpha   90.00
_cell.angle_beta   90.00
_cell.angle_gamma   90.00
#
_symmetry.space_group_name_H-M   'P 1'
#
loop_
_entity.id
_entity.type
_entity.pdbx_description
1 polymer ?
#
loop_
_entity_poly.entity_id
_entity_poly.type
_entity_poly.pdbx_seq_one_letter_code
_entity_poly.pdbx_strand_id
1 'polypeptide(L)'
;LSSRSFALLLMSTKTSSLFLGVALLCVVVLIFLYTYSIGSSPLPNLENGGVATLRNSINVYIFPLPESFNYGLLKSYWSLKSDSRIGSEVDNEARKRLSPRDFERPLPYPENPVIKQYSAEYWLMGDLLAHEELRVESFAKRVFDSREADVIFVPFFATLSAELQLVTNKAVFRKKAAENEDYMRQKKMIDLVKNSEAWQRSGGRDHVYVLT
;
A
#
# COMPACT_ATOMS: atom_id res chain seq x y z
N LEU A 1 24.18 83.30 9.07
CA LEU A 1 23.16 82.74 8.16
C LEU A 1 22.82 81.34 8.67
N SER A 2 21.60 80.84 8.85
CA SER A 2 20.23 81.36 8.88
C SER A 2 19.38 80.24 9.54
N SER A 3 18.38 80.61 10.34
CA SER A 3 17.42 79.71 11.01
C SER A 3 16.55 78.93 10.02
N ARG A 4 16.30 77.62 10.28
CA ARG A 4 15.08 76.88 9.86
C ARG A 4 14.76 75.71 10.79
N SER A 5 13.58 75.77 11.43
CA SER A 5 12.83 74.64 12.02
C SER A 5 12.57 73.52 11.00
N PHE A 6 12.41 72.26 11.41
CA PHE A 6 11.41 71.35 10.81
C PHE A 6 11.15 70.08 11.67
N ALA A 7 9.88 69.96 12.08
CA ALA A 7 9.04 68.80 12.38
C ALA A 7 9.64 67.47 12.91
N LEU A 8 9.21 67.14 14.14
CA LEU A 8 9.19 65.78 14.70
C LEU A 8 8.03 65.01 14.04
N LEU A 9 8.34 64.12 13.09
CA LEU A 9 7.35 63.26 12.43
C LEU A 9 7.15 61.99 13.28
N LEU A 10 6.09 61.94 14.06
CA LEU A 10 5.58 60.70 14.67
C LEU A 10 5.13 59.76 13.54
N MET A 11 5.96 58.77 13.20
CA MET A 11 5.56 57.67 12.33
C MET A 11 4.65 56.73 13.12
N SER A 12 3.34 56.90 12.92
CA SER A 12 2.30 55.94 13.31
C SER A 12 2.49 54.64 12.53
N THR A 13 2.98 53.59 13.18
CA THR A 13 3.09 52.26 12.58
C THR A 13 1.72 51.60 12.58
N LYS A 14 0.97 51.78 11.48
CA LYS A 14 -0.25 51.04 11.18
C LYS A 14 0.15 49.60 10.83
N THR A 15 0.46 48.78 11.83
CA THR A 15 0.68 47.35 11.64
C THR A 15 -0.61 46.76 11.09
N SER A 16 -0.53 46.29 9.84
CA SER A 16 -1.67 45.80 9.08
C SER A 16 -2.31 44.64 9.84
N SER A 17 -3.57 44.78 10.25
CA SER A 17 -4.37 43.73 10.91
C SER A 17 -4.33 42.38 10.20
N LEU A 18 -4.01 42.40 8.91
CA LEU A 18 -3.81 41.25 8.05
C LEU A 18 -2.62 40.36 8.49
N PHE A 19 -1.52 40.97 8.96
CA PHE A 19 -0.38 40.22 9.52
C PHE A 19 -0.76 39.48 10.80
N LEU A 20 -1.54 40.13 11.67
CA LEU A 20 -2.01 39.53 12.91
C LEU A 20 -2.98 38.38 12.63
N GLY A 21 -3.85 38.53 11.63
CA GLY A 21 -4.77 37.47 11.18
C GLY A 21 -4.05 36.26 10.61
N VAL A 22 -3.03 36.46 9.78
CA VAL A 22 -2.22 35.36 9.22
C VAL A 22 -1.44 34.64 10.32
N ALA A 23 -0.84 35.37 11.26
CA ALA A 23 -0.13 34.77 12.39
C ALA A 23 -1.06 33.91 13.27
N LEU A 24 -2.28 34.40 13.55
CA LEU A 24 -3.29 33.65 14.30
C LEU A 24 -3.69 32.36 13.57
N LEU A 25 -3.91 32.42 12.25
CA LEU A 25 -4.23 31.26 11.42
C LEU A 25 -3.12 30.20 11.46
N CYS A 26 -1.85 30.64 11.36
CA CYS A 26 -0.70 29.74 11.48
C CYS A 26 -0.66 29.03 12.84
N VAL A 27 -0.93 29.75 13.93
CA VAL A 27 -0.97 29.16 15.28
C VAL A 27 -2.10 28.12 15.40
N VAL A 28 -3.28 28.40 14.85
CA VAL A 28 -4.41 27.45 14.85
C VAL A 28 -4.08 26.19 14.06
N VAL A 29 -3.44 26.31 12.89
CA VAL A 29 -2.99 25.16 12.10
C VAL A 29 -1.93 24.35 12.85
N LEU A 30 -0.98 25.01 13.49
CA LEU A 30 0.05 24.33 14.29
C LEU A 30 -0.53 23.60 15.50
N ILE A 31 -1.51 24.19 16.18
CA ILE A 31 -2.24 23.53 17.28
C ILE A 31 -2.98 22.31 16.74
N PHE A 32 -3.67 22.42 15.60
CA PHE A 32 -4.38 21.30 14.99
C PHE A 32 -3.44 20.15 14.57
N LEU A 33 -2.27 20.48 14.01
CA LEU A 33 -1.25 19.47 13.68
C LEU A 33 -0.66 18.83 14.95
N TYR A 34 -0.45 19.62 16.00
CA TYR A 34 0.06 19.14 17.27
C TYR A 34 -0.94 18.22 17.99
N THR A 35 -2.23 18.57 18.01
CA THR A 35 -3.29 17.71 18.58
C THR A 35 -3.51 16.45 17.75
N TYR A 36 -3.34 16.51 16.43
CA TYR A 36 -3.34 15.33 15.56
C TYR A 36 -2.16 14.40 15.87
N SER A 37 -0.95 14.94 16.09
CA SER A 37 0.23 14.14 16.51
C SER A 37 0.14 13.59 17.94
N ILE A 38 -0.57 14.25 18.86
CA ILE A 38 -0.80 13.69 20.20
C ILE A 38 -1.88 12.59 20.17
N GLY A 39 -2.81 12.67 19.22
CA GLY A 39 -3.85 11.64 19.00
C GLY A 39 -3.32 10.32 18.44
N SER A 40 -2.10 10.29 17.88
CA SER A 40 -1.38 9.03 17.63
C SER A 40 -0.85 8.49 18.94
N SER A 41 -1.52 7.47 19.48
CA SER A 41 -1.04 6.71 20.62
C SER A 41 0.42 6.28 20.38
N PRO A 42 1.33 6.48 21.34
CA PRO A 42 2.69 6.01 21.20
C PRO A 42 2.67 4.48 21.03
N LEU A 43 3.45 3.98 20.06
CA LEU A 43 3.80 2.56 20.01
C LEU A 43 4.33 2.15 21.40
N PRO A 44 3.83 1.04 21.99
CA PRO A 44 4.30 0.64 23.30
C PRO A 44 5.80 0.34 23.25
N ASN A 45 6.55 0.98 24.15
CA ASN A 45 7.95 0.69 24.41
C ASN A 45 8.11 -0.80 24.72
N LEU A 46 8.91 -1.50 23.92
CA LEU A 46 9.33 -2.88 24.21
C LEU A 46 10.47 -2.82 25.25
N GLU A 47 10.13 -2.61 26.51
CA GLU A 47 11.08 -2.78 27.61
C GLU A 47 11.17 -4.26 28.02
N ASN A 48 12.42 -4.73 28.12
CA ASN A 48 12.79 -6.07 28.57
C ASN A 48 12.19 -6.39 29.97
N GLY A 49 11.20 -7.27 29.99
CA GLY A 49 10.64 -7.90 31.19
C GLY A 49 10.31 -9.36 30.89
N GLY A 50 10.66 -10.26 31.82
CA GLY A 50 10.75 -11.71 31.62
C GLY A 50 9.49 -12.43 31.11
N VAL A 51 9.77 -13.58 30.48
CA VAL A 51 8.90 -14.70 30.08
C VAL A 51 7.45 -14.63 30.59
N ALA A 52 6.63 -13.93 29.81
CA ALA A 52 5.30 -14.36 29.42
C ALA A 52 5.19 -14.03 27.93
N THR A 53 5.41 -15.02 27.05
CA THR A 53 5.16 -14.86 25.61
C THR A 53 3.65 -14.67 25.38
N LEU A 54 3.13 -13.46 25.60
CA LEU A 54 2.01 -12.98 24.81
C LEU A 54 2.56 -12.91 23.38
N ARG A 55 2.41 -14.00 22.61
CA ARG A 55 2.46 -13.88 21.15
C ARG A 55 1.25 -13.03 20.79
N ASN A 56 1.42 -11.72 20.77
CA ASN A 56 0.44 -10.80 20.23
C ASN A 56 0.42 -11.03 18.72
N SER A 57 -0.29 -12.05 18.27
CA SER A 57 -0.54 -12.26 16.85
C SER A 57 -1.41 -11.13 16.34
N ILE A 58 -1.07 -10.56 15.19
CA ILE A 58 -1.91 -9.57 14.54
C ILE A 58 -3.06 -10.29 13.81
N ASN A 59 -4.30 -9.92 14.12
CA ASN A 59 -5.47 -10.43 13.41
C ASN A 59 -5.59 -9.75 12.05
N VAL A 60 -5.53 -10.55 11.00
CA VAL A 60 -5.54 -10.08 9.61
C VAL A 60 -6.76 -10.62 8.90
N TYR A 61 -7.64 -9.72 8.45
CA TYR A 61 -8.67 -10.07 7.49
C TYR A 61 -8.13 -9.93 6.08
N ILE A 62 -8.31 -10.95 5.24
CA ILE A 62 -7.97 -10.85 3.81
C ILE A 62 -9.17 -10.25 3.09
N PHE A 63 -8.99 -9.07 2.48
CA PHE A 63 -10.02 -8.48 1.65
C PHE A 63 -10.36 -9.40 0.47
N PRO A 64 -11.64 -9.71 0.21
CA PRO A 64 -12.05 -10.69 -0.79
C PRO A 64 -11.98 -10.13 -2.23
N LEU A 65 -10.76 -9.84 -2.71
CA LEU A 65 -10.54 -9.47 -4.10
C LEU A 65 -10.74 -10.69 -5.03
N PRO A 66 -11.31 -10.51 -6.24
CA PRO A 66 -11.32 -11.56 -7.26
C PRO A 66 -9.92 -12.07 -7.57
N GLU A 67 -9.80 -13.34 -7.95
CA GLU A 67 -8.48 -13.97 -8.23
C GLU A 67 -7.69 -13.24 -9.33
N SER A 68 -8.37 -12.55 -10.25
CA SER A 68 -7.76 -11.72 -11.30
C SER A 68 -6.88 -10.58 -10.79
N PHE A 69 -6.88 -10.31 -9.48
CA PHE A 69 -6.06 -9.31 -8.81
C PHE A 69 -4.84 -9.91 -8.08
N ASN A 70 -4.73 -11.24 -7.98
CA ASN A 70 -3.64 -11.95 -7.28
C ASN A 70 -3.14 -13.17 -8.06
N TYR A 71 -3.47 -14.41 -7.66
CA TYR A 71 -3.00 -15.64 -8.30
C TYR A 71 -3.40 -15.74 -9.78
N GLY A 72 -4.47 -15.04 -10.20
CA GLY A 72 -4.81 -14.88 -11.61
C GLY A 72 -3.77 -14.09 -12.41
N LEU A 73 -3.08 -13.12 -11.81
CA LEU A 73 -1.96 -12.42 -12.46
C LEU A 73 -0.73 -13.33 -12.61
N LEU A 74 -0.52 -14.26 -11.69
CA LEU A 74 0.50 -15.31 -11.85
C LEU A 74 0.17 -16.22 -13.02
N LYS A 75 -1.09 -16.68 -13.13
CA LYS A 75 -1.54 -17.48 -14.27
C LYS A 75 -1.28 -16.72 -15.59
N SER A 76 -1.63 -15.43 -15.64
CA SER A 76 -1.32 -14.58 -16.79
C SER A 76 0.17 -14.52 -17.08
N TYR A 77 1.03 -14.26 -16.09
CA TYR A 77 2.49 -14.22 -16.24
C TYR A 77 3.03 -15.52 -16.84
N TRP A 78 2.64 -16.67 -16.27
CA TRP A 78 3.11 -17.98 -16.73
C TRP A 78 2.57 -18.36 -18.11
N SER A 79 1.42 -17.81 -18.52
CA SER A 79 0.85 -18.03 -19.86
C SER A 79 1.53 -17.24 -20.99
N LEU A 80 2.37 -16.25 -20.68
CA LEU A 80 3.01 -15.42 -21.70
C LEU A 80 3.91 -16.24 -22.61
N LYS A 81 3.85 -15.99 -23.91
CA LYS A 81 4.80 -16.62 -24.86
C LYS A 81 6.19 -16.01 -24.62
N SER A 82 7.26 -16.80 -24.79
CA SER A 82 8.61 -16.37 -24.40
C SER A 82 8.94 -15.02 -25.03
N ASP A 83 9.03 -14.00 -24.18
CA ASP A 83 9.42 -12.65 -24.56
C ASP A 83 10.68 -12.33 -23.78
N SER A 84 11.74 -11.98 -24.51
CA SER A 84 13.04 -11.60 -23.94
C SER A 84 12.95 -10.40 -23.00
N ARG A 85 11.82 -9.68 -23.00
CA ARG A 85 11.53 -8.54 -22.11
C ARG A 85 11.06 -8.95 -20.71
N ILE A 86 10.61 -10.19 -20.50
CA ILE A 86 10.06 -10.69 -19.21
C ILE A 86 10.93 -11.75 -18.59
N GLY A 87 11.26 -12.76 -19.39
CA GLY A 87 11.75 -14.00 -18.85
C GLY A 87 13.22 -13.88 -18.56
N SER A 88 13.59 -14.09 -17.30
CA SER A 88 14.89 -14.69 -17.07
C SER A 88 14.97 -15.99 -17.90
N GLU A 89 16.17 -16.38 -18.33
CA GLU A 89 16.35 -17.69 -18.97
C GLU A 89 15.71 -18.80 -18.12
N VAL A 90 15.78 -18.66 -16.79
CA VAL A 90 15.15 -19.54 -15.80
C VAL A 90 13.63 -19.63 -15.95
N ASP A 91 12.91 -18.51 -16.02
CA ASP A 91 11.44 -18.52 -16.16
C ASP A 91 10.99 -19.03 -17.53
N ASN A 92 11.78 -18.77 -18.58
CA ASN A 92 11.50 -19.30 -19.92
C ASN A 92 11.64 -20.82 -19.95
N GLU A 93 12.66 -21.38 -19.31
CA GLU A 93 12.81 -22.84 -19.16
C GLU A 93 11.73 -23.44 -18.26
N ALA A 94 11.38 -22.77 -17.15
CA ALA A 94 10.29 -23.20 -16.28
C ALA A 94 8.96 -23.27 -17.04
N ARG A 95 8.65 -22.27 -17.86
CA ARG A 95 7.41 -22.21 -18.65
C ARG A 95 7.29 -23.37 -19.65
N LYS A 96 8.39 -23.82 -20.26
CA LYS A 96 8.39 -24.99 -21.17
C LYS A 96 7.98 -26.28 -20.46
N ARG A 97 8.15 -26.34 -19.13
CA ARG A 97 7.84 -27.52 -18.30
C ARG A 97 6.43 -27.48 -17.71
N LEU A 98 5.74 -26.34 -17.79
CA LEU A 98 4.38 -26.21 -17.27
C LEU A 98 3.38 -26.96 -18.13
N SER A 99 2.49 -27.70 -17.46
CA SER A 99 1.36 -28.38 -18.07
C SER A 99 0.05 -27.65 -17.73
N PRO A 100 -1.04 -27.87 -18.48
CA PRO A 100 -2.35 -27.27 -18.16
C PRO A 100 -2.83 -27.56 -16.72
N ARG A 101 -2.50 -28.73 -16.17
CA ARG A 101 -2.86 -29.12 -14.80
C ARG A 101 -2.16 -28.27 -13.74
N ASP A 102 -1.02 -27.66 -14.05
CA ASP A 102 -0.31 -26.80 -13.10
C ASP A 102 -1.07 -25.50 -12.82
N PHE A 103 -1.96 -25.08 -13.72
CA PHE A 103 -2.79 -23.88 -13.54
C PHE A 103 -3.99 -24.10 -12.61
N GLU A 104 -4.23 -25.34 -12.15
CA GLU A 104 -5.26 -25.68 -11.16
C GLU A 104 -4.79 -25.43 -9.72
N ARG A 105 -3.48 -25.28 -9.50
CA ARG A 105 -2.86 -25.00 -8.20
C ARG A 105 -2.20 -23.61 -8.18
N PRO A 106 -1.88 -23.06 -6.99
CA PRO A 106 -1.05 -21.87 -6.90
C PRO A 106 0.29 -22.07 -7.61
N LEU A 107 0.54 -21.26 -8.64
CA LEU A 107 1.81 -21.27 -9.38
C LEU A 107 2.91 -20.57 -8.57
N PRO A 108 4.17 -20.98 -8.72
CA PRO A 108 5.29 -20.32 -8.04
C PRO A 108 5.40 -18.85 -8.48
N TYR A 109 5.93 -18.01 -7.60
CA TYR A 109 6.29 -16.65 -7.98
C TYR A 109 7.45 -16.67 -8.99
N PRO A 110 7.53 -15.71 -9.94
CA PRO A 110 8.61 -15.68 -10.93
C PRO A 110 10.02 -15.69 -10.33
N GLU A 111 10.94 -16.36 -11.01
CA GLU A 111 12.36 -16.44 -10.62
C GLU A 111 13.20 -15.28 -11.18
N ASN A 112 12.65 -14.47 -12.08
CA ASN A 112 13.30 -13.24 -12.54
C ASN A 112 13.68 -12.37 -11.33
N PRO A 113 14.98 -12.09 -11.11
CA PRO A 113 15.45 -11.39 -9.92
C PRO A 113 14.87 -9.98 -9.77
N VAL A 114 14.57 -9.30 -10.89
CA VAL A 114 13.96 -7.96 -10.88
C VAL A 114 12.55 -8.00 -10.30
N ILE A 115 11.79 -9.06 -10.58
CA ILE A 115 10.41 -9.22 -10.12
C ILE A 115 10.37 -9.91 -8.75
N LYS A 116 11.23 -10.90 -8.52
CA LYS A 116 11.24 -11.76 -7.32
C LYS A 116 11.45 -11.00 -6.02
N GLN A 117 12.24 -9.91 -6.04
CA GLN A 117 12.45 -9.04 -4.88
C GLN A 117 11.15 -8.36 -4.39
N TYR A 118 10.13 -8.32 -5.25
CA TYR A 118 8.84 -7.69 -5.03
C TYR A 118 7.75 -8.77 -4.92
N SER A 119 7.92 -9.72 -4.00
CA SER A 119 7.05 -10.90 -3.84
C SER A 119 6.30 -10.92 -2.50
N ALA A 120 6.36 -9.83 -1.74
CA ALA A 120 5.83 -9.79 -0.39
C ALA A 120 4.32 -10.08 -0.34
N GLU A 121 3.54 -9.55 -1.29
CA GLU A 121 2.11 -9.83 -1.41
C GLU A 121 1.79 -11.33 -1.59
N TYR A 122 2.63 -12.04 -2.34
CA TYR A 122 2.47 -13.45 -2.68
C TYR A 122 2.74 -14.30 -1.45
N TRP A 123 3.82 -14.02 -0.74
CA TRP A 123 4.19 -14.74 0.48
C TRP A 123 3.22 -14.44 1.62
N LEU A 124 2.79 -13.19 1.80
CA LEU A 124 1.78 -12.82 2.80
C LEU A 124 0.43 -13.51 2.54
N MET A 125 -0.04 -13.49 1.28
CA MET A 125 -1.27 -14.19 0.92
C MET A 125 -1.13 -15.70 1.12
N GLY A 126 -0.01 -16.29 0.69
CA GLY A 126 0.27 -17.71 0.85
C GLY A 126 0.29 -18.16 2.32
N ASP A 127 0.98 -17.40 3.17
CA ASP A 127 0.98 -17.66 4.62
C ASP A 127 -0.43 -17.55 5.20
N LEU A 128 -1.16 -16.47 4.94
CA LEU A 128 -2.50 -16.27 5.50
C LEU A 128 -3.52 -17.32 5.02
N LEU A 129 -3.35 -17.88 3.83
CA LEU A 129 -4.19 -18.94 3.27
C LEU A 129 -3.81 -20.34 3.75
N ALA A 130 -2.59 -20.55 4.24
CA ALA A 130 -2.14 -21.86 4.70
C ALA A 130 -2.93 -22.33 5.94
N HIS A 131 -3.01 -23.66 6.11
CA HIS A 131 -3.61 -24.27 7.29
C HIS A 131 -2.89 -23.81 8.56
N GLU A 132 -3.65 -23.52 9.63
CA GLU A 132 -3.13 -22.96 10.88
C GLU A 132 -2.02 -23.84 11.51
N GLU A 133 -2.11 -25.16 11.35
CA GLU A 133 -1.11 -26.15 11.80
C GLU A 133 0.25 -25.99 11.11
N LEU A 134 0.28 -25.44 9.89
CA LEU A 134 1.49 -25.20 9.12
C LEU A 134 2.13 -23.83 9.43
N ARG A 135 1.48 -23.01 10.28
CA ARG A 135 1.82 -21.60 10.54
C ARG A 135 2.37 -21.36 11.95
N VAL A 136 3.07 -22.35 12.52
CA VAL A 136 3.54 -22.37 13.93
C VAL A 136 4.41 -21.16 14.31
N GLU A 137 5.04 -20.50 13.33
CA GLU A 137 5.90 -19.33 13.50
C GLU A 137 5.29 -18.03 12.93
N SER A 138 4.07 -18.07 12.39
CA SER A 138 3.42 -16.88 11.86
C SER A 138 3.01 -15.92 12.97
N PHE A 139 3.43 -14.67 12.85
CA PHE A 139 2.95 -13.57 13.70
C PHE A 139 1.59 -13.04 13.28
N ALA A 140 1.11 -13.38 12.08
CA ALA A 140 -0.21 -12.98 11.58
C ALA A 140 -1.21 -14.13 11.75
N LYS A 141 -2.39 -13.84 12.27
CA LYS A 141 -3.50 -14.79 12.36
C LYS A 141 -4.59 -14.36 11.40
N ARG A 142 -5.02 -15.25 10.50
CA ARG A 142 -6.15 -14.94 9.61
C ARG A 142 -7.44 -14.98 10.40
N VAL A 143 -8.23 -13.91 10.29
CA VAL A 143 -9.63 -13.86 10.76
C VAL A 143 -10.57 -13.80 9.56
N PHE A 144 -11.81 -14.25 9.74
CA PHE A 144 -12.82 -14.33 8.68
C PHE A 144 -13.88 -13.23 8.78
N ASP A 145 -13.88 -12.47 9.86
CA ASP A 145 -14.70 -11.27 10.04
C ASP A 145 -13.79 -10.03 10.10
N SER A 146 -14.07 -9.05 9.23
CA SER A 146 -13.33 -7.79 9.17
C SER A 146 -13.47 -6.91 10.43
N ARG A 147 -14.41 -7.23 11.33
CA ARG A 147 -14.61 -6.55 12.62
C ARG A 147 -13.68 -7.06 13.72
N GLU A 148 -13.14 -8.27 13.55
CA GLU A 148 -12.20 -8.91 14.46
C GLU A 148 -10.74 -8.63 14.09
N ALA A 149 -10.52 -7.96 12.96
CA ALA A 149 -9.21 -7.72 12.39
C ALA A 149 -8.58 -6.44 12.94
N ASP A 150 -7.30 -6.53 13.29
CA ASP A 150 -6.47 -5.36 13.56
C ASP A 150 -6.13 -4.62 12.26
N VAL A 151 -5.92 -5.39 11.18
CA VAL A 151 -5.64 -4.88 9.83
C VAL A 151 -6.35 -5.69 8.76
N ILE A 152 -6.64 -5.02 7.65
CA ILE A 152 -7.21 -5.61 6.44
C ILE A 152 -6.13 -5.67 5.38
N PHE A 153 -5.64 -6.87 5.09
CA PHE A 153 -4.72 -7.07 3.98
C PHE A 153 -5.48 -7.04 2.66
N VAL A 154 -5.08 -6.18 1.74
CA VAL A 154 -5.64 -6.11 0.38
C VAL A 154 -4.70 -6.86 -0.57
N PRO A 155 -5.01 -8.12 -0.97
CA PRO A 155 -4.09 -8.97 -1.71
C PRO A 155 -4.10 -8.63 -3.21
N PHE A 156 -3.58 -7.46 -3.57
CA PHE A 156 -3.36 -7.05 -4.96
C PHE A 156 -1.89 -7.25 -5.33
N PHE A 157 -1.62 -8.09 -6.34
CA PHE A 157 -0.24 -8.36 -6.79
C PHE A 157 0.21 -7.25 -7.75
N ALA A 158 0.53 -6.09 -7.17
CA ALA A 158 0.76 -4.85 -7.87
C ALA A 158 1.95 -4.94 -8.84
N THR A 159 3.06 -5.54 -8.41
CA THR A 159 4.24 -5.70 -9.26
C THR A 159 3.92 -6.55 -10.48
N LEU A 160 3.26 -7.70 -10.31
CA LEU A 160 2.85 -8.53 -11.45
C LEU A 160 1.89 -7.78 -12.38
N SER A 161 0.94 -7.03 -11.84
CA SER A 161 0.01 -6.22 -12.64
C SER A 161 0.76 -5.23 -13.54
N ALA A 162 1.74 -4.52 -12.97
CA ALA A 162 2.56 -3.55 -13.68
C ALA A 162 3.47 -4.20 -14.72
N GLU A 163 4.15 -5.30 -14.37
CA GLU A 163 5.03 -6.04 -15.28
C GLU A 163 4.28 -6.59 -16.49
N LEU A 164 3.09 -7.16 -16.27
CA LEU A 164 2.22 -7.61 -17.37
C LEU A 164 1.88 -6.47 -18.33
N GLN A 165 1.61 -5.26 -17.82
CA GLN A 165 1.32 -4.09 -18.66
C GLN A 165 2.55 -3.60 -19.40
N LEU A 166 3.71 -3.52 -18.73
CA LEU A 166 4.96 -3.08 -19.34
C LEU A 166 5.33 -3.92 -20.56
N VAL A 167 4.96 -5.19 -20.55
CA VAL A 167 5.30 -6.13 -21.62
C VAL A 167 4.27 -6.08 -22.73
N THR A 168 3.00 -6.11 -22.35
CA THR A 168 1.89 -6.09 -23.30
C THR A 168 1.89 -4.77 -24.07
N ASN A 169 2.01 -3.64 -23.35
CA ASN A 169 2.05 -2.32 -23.96
C ASN A 169 2.71 -1.27 -23.04
N LYS A 170 4.04 -1.17 -23.11
CA LYS A 170 4.84 -0.15 -22.39
C LYS A 170 4.42 1.29 -22.69
N ALA A 171 3.94 1.57 -23.91
CA ALA A 171 3.69 2.93 -24.37
C ALA A 171 2.55 3.64 -23.62
N VAL A 172 1.65 2.86 -23.01
CA VAL A 172 0.50 3.38 -22.24
C VAL A 172 0.67 3.25 -20.73
N PHE A 173 1.75 2.63 -20.24
CA PHE A 173 1.94 2.34 -18.81
C PHE A 173 1.85 3.58 -17.90
N ARG A 174 2.31 4.74 -18.37
CA ARG A 174 2.23 6.01 -17.62
C ARG A 174 0.92 6.78 -17.83
N LYS A 175 0.00 6.26 -18.63
CA LYS A 175 -1.26 6.92 -19.00
C LYS A 175 -2.40 6.39 -18.15
N LYS A 176 -3.27 7.29 -17.69
CA LYS A 176 -4.56 6.95 -17.05
C LYS A 176 -5.59 6.68 -18.14
N ALA A 177 -5.43 5.58 -18.86
CA ALA A 177 -6.20 5.28 -20.06
C ALA A 177 -6.74 3.84 -20.01
N ALA A 178 -7.79 3.57 -20.77
CA ALA A 178 -8.45 2.26 -20.77
C ALA A 178 -7.55 1.14 -21.32
N GLU A 179 -6.59 1.48 -22.19
CA GLU A 179 -5.61 0.53 -22.73
C GLU A 179 -4.50 0.18 -21.73
N ASN A 180 -4.40 0.91 -20.62
CA ASN A 180 -3.51 0.58 -19.51
C ASN A 180 -4.26 -0.34 -18.54
N GLU A 181 -4.14 -1.65 -18.75
CA GLU A 181 -4.82 -2.65 -17.94
C GLU A 181 -4.38 -2.60 -16.47
N ASP A 182 -3.10 -2.31 -16.19
CA ASP A 182 -2.63 -2.14 -14.81
C ASP A 182 -3.35 -1.00 -14.10
N TYR A 183 -3.44 0.17 -14.75
CA TYR A 183 -4.23 1.29 -14.24
C TYR A 183 -5.70 0.92 -14.02
N MET A 184 -6.30 0.19 -14.96
CA MET A 184 -7.70 -0.25 -14.85
C MET A 184 -7.91 -1.24 -13.69
N ARG A 185 -6.96 -2.18 -13.47
CA ARG A 185 -6.98 -3.09 -12.31
C ARG A 185 -6.84 -2.31 -11.01
N GLN A 186 -5.85 -1.41 -10.90
CA GLN A 186 -5.67 -0.59 -9.70
C GLN A 186 -6.93 0.24 -9.39
N LYS A 187 -7.51 0.91 -10.40
CA LYS A 187 -8.74 1.68 -10.23
C LYS A 187 -9.89 0.79 -9.73
N LYS A 188 -10.12 -0.35 -10.39
CA LYS A 188 -11.21 -1.27 -10.04
C LYS A 188 -11.01 -1.86 -8.64
N MET A 189 -9.78 -2.20 -8.25
CA MET A 189 -9.45 -2.66 -6.91
C MET A 189 -9.80 -1.60 -5.86
N ILE A 190 -9.39 -0.34 -6.07
CA ILE A 190 -9.72 0.75 -5.15
C ILE A 190 -11.22 0.98 -5.06
N ASP A 191 -11.95 0.93 -6.18
CA ASP A 191 -13.41 1.06 -6.18
C ASP A 191 -14.07 -0.07 -5.38
N LEU A 192 -13.62 -1.32 -5.53
CA LEU A 192 -14.10 -2.47 -4.75
C LEU A 192 -13.86 -2.28 -3.25
N VAL A 193 -12.65 -1.87 -2.87
CA VAL A 193 -12.30 -1.66 -1.47
C VAL A 193 -13.11 -0.51 -0.85
N LYS A 194 -13.19 0.63 -1.53
CA LYS A 194 -13.92 1.81 -1.04
C LYS A 194 -15.41 1.58 -0.83
N ASN A 195 -16.00 0.66 -1.60
CA ASN A 195 -17.41 0.31 -1.48
C ASN A 195 -17.70 -0.72 -0.37
N SER A 196 -16.68 -1.24 0.32
CA SER A 196 -16.87 -2.21 1.41
C SER A 196 -17.30 -1.55 2.73
N GLU A 197 -18.02 -2.29 3.57
CA GLU A 197 -18.37 -1.86 4.93
C GLU A 197 -17.12 -1.59 5.78
N ALA A 198 -16.08 -2.40 5.60
CA ALA A 198 -14.84 -2.27 6.34
C ALA A 198 -14.12 -0.95 6.03
N TRP A 199 -14.11 -0.52 4.77
CA TRP A 199 -13.62 0.81 4.39
C TRP A 199 -14.50 1.92 4.98
N GLN A 200 -15.82 1.79 4.93
CA GLN A 200 -16.74 2.81 5.49
C GLN A 200 -16.52 2.99 7.00
N ARG A 201 -16.18 1.91 7.72
CA ARG A 201 -15.87 1.93 9.16
C ARG A 201 -14.58 2.69 9.47
N SER A 202 -13.50 2.43 8.74
CA SER A 202 -12.16 2.93 9.09
C SER A 202 -11.66 4.07 8.21
N GLY A 203 -12.34 4.38 7.12
CA GLY A 203 -11.85 5.28 6.07
C GLY A 203 -10.57 4.78 5.40
N GLY A 204 -10.28 3.47 5.48
CA GLY A 204 -9.07 2.87 4.90
C GLY A 204 -7.84 2.87 5.80
N ARG A 205 -7.92 3.41 7.03
CA ARG A 205 -6.76 3.54 7.93
C ARG A 205 -6.15 2.21 8.37
N ASP A 206 -6.95 1.15 8.40
CA ASP A 206 -6.57 -0.21 8.75
C ASP A 206 -6.30 -1.10 7.53
N HIS A 207 -6.31 -0.55 6.30
CA HIS A 207 -6.07 -1.32 5.08
C HIS A 207 -4.59 -1.30 4.69
N VAL A 208 -4.00 -2.49 4.58
CA VAL A 208 -2.60 -2.69 4.21
C VAL A 208 -2.52 -3.08 2.75
N TYR A 209 -1.81 -2.25 1.98
CA TYR A 209 -1.43 -2.51 0.60
C TYR A 209 0.07 -2.76 0.55
N VAL A 210 0.48 -3.79 -0.15
CA VAL A 210 1.89 -4.02 -0.47
C VAL A 210 2.15 -3.33 -1.81
N LEU A 211 2.91 -2.24 -1.76
CA LEU A 211 3.36 -1.50 -2.93
C LEU A 211 4.89 -1.54 -2.91
N THR A 212 5.48 -2.14 -3.92
CA THR A 212 6.92 -2.37 -4.00
C THR A 212 7.47 -2.04 -5.37
#